data_AF-A0A6G2QGS4-F1
#
_entry.id   AF-A0A6G2QGS4-F1
#
_cell.length_a   1.000
_cell.length_b   1.000
_cell.length_c   1.000
_cell.angle_alpha   90.00
_cell.angle_beta   90.00
_cell.angle_gamma   90.00
#
_symmetry.space_group_name_H-M   'P 1'
#
loop_
_entity.id
_entity.type
_entity.pdbx_description
1 polymer ?
#
loop_
_entity_poly.entity_id
_entity_poly.type
_entity_poly.pdbx_seq_one_letter_code
_entity_poly.pdbx_strand_id
1 'polypeptide(L)'
;MRPTRSALLVAVTALAPALLLTAPAVAANTAPASVAVTSASASSTDDPGTPVDEMTEEELRLAIFRILADPDSGKGVTREAGEALDGTADDMRAFLKTGYRLAQFEDDQVAIFRILADPDSGKAVVREASEALDAHSPEAARAFL
;
A
#
# COMPACT_ATOMS: atom_id res chain seq x y z
N MET A 1 -0.71 -39.13 4.50
CA MET A 1 0.68 -38.74 4.21
C MET A 1 1.10 -37.73 5.28
N ARG A 2 2.23 -37.96 5.95
CA ARG A 2 2.62 -37.27 7.20
C ARG A 2 3.67 -36.18 6.89
N PRO A 3 3.61 -34.97 7.47
CA PRO A 3 4.64 -33.96 7.28
C PRO A 3 5.87 -34.25 8.17
N THR A 4 7.04 -34.26 7.56
CA THR A 4 8.37 -34.37 8.17
C THR A 4 8.80 -33.04 8.79
N ARG A 5 9.23 -33.08 10.06
CA ARG A 5 9.89 -32.00 10.80
C ARG A 5 11.42 -32.19 10.73
N SER A 6 12.17 -31.12 10.44
CA SER A 6 13.62 -30.98 10.67
C SER A 6 13.89 -29.50 10.95
N ALA A 7 14.18 -29.04 12.18
CA ALA A 7 15.41 -29.14 12.98
C ALA A 7 16.42 -27.99 12.73
N LEU A 8 16.26 -26.94 13.55
CA LEU A 8 17.23 -26.11 14.28
C LEU A 8 18.73 -26.17 13.88
N LEU A 9 19.33 -25.01 13.59
CA LEU A 9 20.70 -24.69 14.02
C LEU A 9 20.81 -23.22 14.45
N VAL A 10 21.10 -23.06 15.75
CA VAL A 10 21.52 -21.81 16.41
C VAL A 10 23.03 -21.70 16.26
N ALA A 11 23.52 -20.55 15.82
CA ALA A 11 24.92 -20.17 15.93
C ALA A 11 25.01 -18.76 16.52
N VAL A 12 25.32 -18.70 17.81
CA VAL A 12 25.78 -17.51 18.54
C VAL A 12 27.28 -17.40 18.31
N THR A 13 27.75 -16.26 17.79
CA THR A 13 29.12 -15.80 18.01
C THR A 13 29.11 -14.29 18.26
N ALA A 14 29.51 -13.93 19.47
CA ALA A 14 29.69 -12.57 19.93
C ALA A 14 31.12 -12.10 19.63
N LEU A 15 31.30 -10.86 19.15
CA LEU A 15 32.41 -9.99 19.55
C LEU A 15 32.14 -8.55 19.11
N ALA A 16 32.21 -7.63 20.06
CA ALA A 16 31.95 -6.19 19.94
C ALA A 16 33.28 -5.40 19.69
N PRO A 17 33.40 -4.07 19.95
CA PRO A 17 33.20 -2.96 19.00
C PRO A 17 34.43 -2.00 18.92
N ALA A 18 34.50 -1.12 17.92
CA ALA A 18 35.33 0.10 17.97
C ALA A 18 34.91 1.14 16.89
N LEU A 19 33.89 1.95 17.17
CA LEU A 19 33.64 3.19 16.42
C LEU A 19 34.33 4.35 17.15
N LEU A 20 35.43 4.81 16.55
CA LEU A 20 36.29 5.87 17.05
C LEU A 20 35.70 7.25 16.66
N LEU A 21 35.03 7.85 17.65
CA LEU A 21 34.96 9.27 18.01
C LEU A 21 35.33 10.35 16.96
N THR A 22 34.31 11.05 16.43
CA THR A 22 34.40 12.50 16.15
C THR A 22 33.03 13.14 16.32
N ALA A 23 32.82 13.85 17.43
CA ALA A 23 31.65 14.66 17.71
C ALA A 23 32.11 16.05 18.15
N PRO A 24 31.58 17.15 17.57
CA PRO A 24 31.82 18.48 18.08
C PRO A 24 30.96 18.72 19.33
N ALA A 25 31.56 19.39 20.31
CA ALA A 25 30.94 19.72 21.59
C ALA A 25 29.83 20.76 21.43
N VAL A 26 28.64 20.49 21.97
CA VAL A 26 27.60 21.49 22.25
C VAL A 26 27.17 21.35 23.72
N ALA A 27 27.11 22.51 24.38
CA ALA A 27 26.92 22.68 25.80
C ALA A 27 25.47 22.46 26.28
N ALA A 28 25.37 22.08 27.55
CA ALA A 28 24.20 21.75 28.35
C ALA A 28 23.07 22.80 28.36
N ASN A 29 21.81 22.35 28.51
CA ASN A 29 20.83 22.92 29.47
C ASN A 29 19.52 22.08 29.63
N THR A 30 19.44 21.34 30.75
CA THR A 30 18.32 21.13 31.70
C THR A 30 16.83 20.96 31.28
N ALA A 31 16.24 19.84 31.77
CA ALA A 31 14.83 19.56 32.18
C ALA A 31 13.77 19.02 31.17
N PRO A 32 12.80 18.17 31.62
CA PRO A 32 12.11 17.18 30.78
C PRO A 32 10.73 17.65 30.30
N ALA A 33 10.36 17.28 29.07
CA ALA A 33 8.97 17.30 28.61
C ALA A 33 8.74 16.15 27.63
N SER A 34 7.72 15.34 27.91
CA SER A 34 7.26 14.23 27.10
C SER A 34 7.00 14.63 25.65
N VAL A 35 7.52 13.87 24.70
CA VAL A 35 6.91 13.70 23.39
C VAL A 35 7.09 12.26 22.97
N ALA A 36 5.97 11.54 22.97
CA ALA A 36 5.85 10.29 22.24
C ALA A 36 6.13 10.59 20.76
N VAL A 37 7.14 9.93 20.20
CA VAL A 37 7.23 9.74 18.75
C VAL A 37 7.03 8.26 18.48
N THR A 38 5.78 7.97 18.18
CA THR A 38 5.33 6.87 17.35
C THR A 38 6.06 6.92 16.02
N SER A 39 6.71 5.82 15.64
CA SER A 39 6.79 5.43 14.23
C SER A 39 6.84 3.92 14.14
N ALA A 40 5.66 3.35 13.94
CA ALA A 40 5.52 2.03 13.35
C ALA A 40 6.10 2.09 11.94
N SER A 41 7.05 1.20 11.63
CA SER A 41 7.21 0.72 10.26
C SER A 41 6.64 -0.70 10.25
N ALA A 42 5.36 -0.78 9.92
CA ALA A 42 4.79 -2.00 9.40
C ALA A 42 5.46 -2.28 8.06
N SER A 43 6.19 -3.39 8.00
CA SER A 43 6.73 -3.94 6.78
C SER A 43 5.56 -4.34 5.86
N SER A 44 5.31 -3.57 4.81
CA SER A 44 4.49 -4.02 3.68
C SER A 44 5.43 -4.61 2.62
N THR A 45 5.34 -5.93 2.49
CA THR A 45 5.97 -6.75 1.46
C THR A 45 5.38 -6.36 0.10
N ASP A 46 6.12 -5.60 -0.70
CA ASP A 46 5.99 -5.53 -2.17
C ASP A 46 7.33 -4.94 -2.69
N ASP A 47 7.74 -5.33 -3.89
CA ASP A 47 9.05 -5.08 -4.51
C ASP A 47 9.64 -3.67 -4.19
N PRO A 48 10.91 -3.51 -3.78
CA PRO A 48 11.48 -2.18 -3.57
C PRO A 48 11.80 -1.56 -4.94
N GLY A 49 10.76 -1.29 -5.71
CA GLY A 49 10.81 -0.29 -6.75
C GLY A 49 11.28 1.03 -6.15
N THR A 50 11.98 1.82 -6.96
CA THR A 50 12.35 3.19 -6.62
C THR A 50 11.16 3.89 -5.97
N PRO A 51 11.31 4.49 -4.77
CA PRO A 51 10.20 5.16 -4.12
C PRO A 51 9.62 6.23 -5.07
N VAL A 52 8.29 6.36 -5.10
CA VAL A 52 7.57 7.23 -6.06
C VAL A 52 8.09 8.68 -6.05
N ASP A 53 8.64 9.15 -4.92
CA ASP A 53 9.26 10.47 -4.78
C ASP A 53 10.54 10.66 -5.59
N GLU A 54 11.32 9.59 -5.77
CA GLU A 54 12.59 9.61 -6.49
C GLU A 54 12.42 9.33 -7.99
N MET A 55 11.23 8.91 -8.41
CA MET A 55 10.93 8.63 -9.81
C MET A 55 10.94 9.92 -10.65
N THR A 56 11.57 9.81 -11.82
CA THR A 56 11.53 10.83 -12.85
C THR A 56 10.12 10.94 -13.45
N GLU A 57 9.81 12.06 -14.08
CA GLU A 57 8.50 12.26 -14.73
C GLU A 57 8.17 11.15 -15.74
N GLU A 58 9.17 10.73 -16.52
CA GLU A 58 9.03 9.68 -17.53
C GLU A 58 8.70 8.33 -16.89
N GLU A 59 9.34 7.98 -15.78
CA GLU A 59 9.06 6.76 -15.02
C GLU A 59 7.67 6.78 -14.38
N LEU A 60 7.26 7.93 -13.83
CA LEU A 60 5.91 8.12 -13.29
C LEU A 60 4.86 7.90 -14.38
N ARG A 61 5.07 8.51 -15.56
CA ARG A 61 4.19 8.35 -16.71
C ARG A 61 4.09 6.89 -17.16
N LEU A 62 5.23 6.20 -17.24
CA LEU A 62 5.29 4.78 -17.58
C LEU A 62 4.60 3.90 -16.55
N ALA A 63 4.74 4.20 -15.25
CA ALA A 63 4.04 3.48 -14.20
C ALA A 63 2.52 3.63 -14.32
N ILE A 64 2.02 4.84 -14.58
CA ILE A 64 0.60 5.07 -14.80
C ILE A 64 0.12 4.36 -16.07
N PHE A 65 0.88 4.38 -17.17
CA PHE A 65 0.51 3.64 -18.37
C PHE A 65 0.48 2.13 -18.17
N ARG A 66 1.33 1.57 -17.29
CA ARG A 66 1.26 0.15 -16.93
C ARG A 66 -0.02 -0.17 -16.18
N ILE A 67 -0.44 0.69 -15.24
CA ILE A 67 -1.73 0.55 -14.56
C ILE A 67 -2.86 0.58 -15.59
N LEU A 68 -2.87 1.55 -16.50
CA LEU A 68 -3.88 1.68 -17.55
C LEU A 68 -3.90 0.52 -18.55
N ALA A 69 -2.77 -0.17 -18.73
CA ALA A 69 -2.67 -1.34 -19.60
C ALA A 69 -3.16 -2.63 -18.94
N ASP A 70 -3.35 -2.62 -17.62
CA ASP A 70 -3.91 -3.75 -16.89
C ASP A 70 -5.40 -3.93 -17.25
N PRO A 71 -5.82 -5.12 -17.75
CA PRO A 71 -7.22 -5.37 -18.07
C PRO A 71 -8.16 -5.30 -16.85
N ASP A 72 -7.62 -5.43 -15.64
CA ASP A 72 -8.40 -5.35 -14.39
C ASP A 72 -8.58 -3.90 -13.91
N SER A 73 -7.95 -2.92 -14.59
CA SER A 73 -8.15 -1.50 -14.29
C SER A 73 -9.58 -1.06 -14.61
N GLY A 74 -10.27 -0.59 -13.57
CA GLY A 74 -11.64 -0.11 -13.69
C GLY A 74 -11.76 1.32 -14.23
N LYS A 75 -12.99 1.82 -14.23
CA LYS A 75 -13.31 3.13 -14.81
C LYS A 75 -12.85 4.27 -13.91
N GLY A 76 -12.94 4.10 -12.59
CA GLY A 76 -12.43 5.05 -11.60
C GLY A 76 -10.93 5.22 -11.73
N VAL A 77 -10.18 4.11 -11.75
CA VAL A 77 -8.72 4.11 -11.95
C VAL A 77 -8.36 4.80 -13.27
N THR A 78 -9.04 4.46 -14.37
CA THR A 78 -8.75 5.05 -15.68
C THR A 78 -8.98 6.56 -15.71
N ARG A 79 -10.05 7.04 -15.05
CA ARG A 79 -10.39 8.46 -14.95
C ARG A 79 -9.32 9.23 -14.19
N GLU A 80 -9.00 8.78 -12.98
CA GLU A 80 -8.02 9.43 -12.10
C GLU A 80 -6.60 9.38 -12.67
N ALA A 81 -6.24 8.26 -13.32
CA ALA A 81 -4.97 8.14 -14.04
C ALA A 81 -4.87 9.12 -15.22
N GLY A 82 -5.96 9.32 -15.96
CA GLY A 82 -6.01 10.30 -17.05
C GLY A 82 -5.82 11.73 -16.53
N GLU A 83 -6.51 12.09 -15.45
CA GLU A 83 -6.37 13.39 -14.78
C GLU A 83 -4.92 13.63 -14.30
N ALA A 84 -4.29 12.61 -13.74
CA ALA A 84 -2.89 12.69 -13.30
C ALA A 84 -1.91 12.86 -14.48
N LEU A 85 -2.16 12.20 -15.62
CA LEU A 85 -1.33 12.30 -16.83
C LEU A 85 -1.47 13.65 -17.57
N ASP A 86 -2.63 14.29 -17.44
CA ASP A 86 -2.91 15.62 -18.01
C ASP A 86 -2.37 16.76 -17.11
N GLY A 87 -2.00 16.44 -15.86
CA GLY A 87 -1.44 17.36 -14.88
C GLY A 87 0.09 17.45 -14.87
N THR A 88 0.64 17.63 -13.69
CA THR A 88 2.08 17.77 -13.42
C THR A 88 2.71 16.48 -12.89
N ALA A 89 4.05 16.46 -12.79
CA ALA A 89 4.77 15.36 -12.15
C ALA A 89 4.31 15.11 -10.69
N ASP A 90 3.91 16.17 -9.97
CA ASP A 90 3.41 16.03 -8.61
C ASP A 90 2.02 15.39 -8.57
N ASP A 91 1.17 15.65 -9.56
CA ASP A 91 -0.14 15.00 -9.70
C ASP A 91 0.03 13.50 -10.00
N MET A 92 0.98 13.15 -10.87
CA MET A 92 1.35 11.75 -11.12
C MET A 92 1.86 11.04 -9.87
N ARG A 93 2.68 11.71 -9.06
CA ARG A 93 3.13 11.15 -7.76
C ARG A 93 1.98 10.98 -6.78
N ALA A 94 1.10 11.98 -6.67
CA ALA A 94 -0.05 11.95 -5.77
C ALA A 94 -1.01 10.80 -6.15
N PHE A 95 -1.25 10.60 -7.44
CA PHE A 95 -2.01 9.47 -7.94
C PHE A 95 -1.37 8.14 -7.54
N LEU A 96 -0.09 7.93 -7.84
CA LEU A 96 0.58 6.67 -7.53
C LEU A 96 0.68 6.39 -6.02
N LYS A 97 0.78 7.43 -5.18
CA LYS A 97 0.85 7.28 -3.72
C LYS A 97 -0.49 6.95 -3.07
N THR A 98 -1.53 7.68 -3.44
CA THR A 98 -2.83 7.63 -2.75
C THR A 98 -4.01 7.52 -3.70
N GLY A 99 -3.97 8.21 -4.84
CA GLY A 99 -5.09 8.27 -5.78
C GLY A 99 -5.45 6.89 -6.36
N TYR A 100 -4.46 6.08 -6.72
CA TYR A 100 -4.66 4.76 -7.28
C TYR A 100 -5.45 3.85 -6.35
N ARG A 101 -5.09 3.78 -5.06
CA ARG A 101 -5.80 2.96 -4.07
C ARG A 101 -7.24 3.42 -3.85
N LEU A 102 -7.49 4.73 -3.86
CA LEU A 102 -8.84 5.28 -3.72
C LEU A 102 -9.70 4.97 -4.95
N ALA A 103 -9.14 5.17 -6.14
CA ALA A 103 -9.82 4.90 -7.40
C ALA A 103 -10.13 3.40 -7.56
N GLN A 104 -9.19 2.54 -7.15
CA GLN A 104 -9.39 1.09 -7.15
C GLN A 104 -10.49 0.69 -6.16
N PHE A 105 -10.55 1.31 -4.98
CA PHE A 105 -11.63 1.04 -4.03
C PHE A 105 -13.01 1.47 -4.56
N GLU A 106 -13.10 2.60 -5.27
CA GLU A 106 -14.33 3.01 -5.96
C GLU A 106 -14.76 1.95 -6.98
N ASP A 107 -13.83 1.49 -7.82
CA ASP A 107 -14.08 0.45 -8.81
C ASP A 107 -14.51 -0.88 -8.16
N ASP A 108 -13.86 -1.27 -7.06
CA ASP A 108 -14.20 -2.47 -6.29
C ASP A 108 -15.63 -2.37 -5.72
N GLN A 109 -16.01 -1.23 -5.12
CA GLN A 109 -17.38 -1.02 -4.66
C GLN A 109 -18.39 -1.13 -5.81
N VAL A 110 -18.09 -0.53 -6.97
CA VAL A 110 -18.97 -0.63 -8.15
C VAL A 110 -19.10 -2.09 -8.61
N ALA A 111 -18.02 -2.88 -8.56
CA ALA A 111 -18.08 -4.30 -8.88
C ALA A 111 -18.99 -5.07 -7.90
N ILE A 112 -18.90 -4.78 -6.60
CA ILE A 112 -19.78 -5.38 -5.60
C ILE A 112 -21.25 -4.98 -5.81
N PHE A 113 -21.52 -3.70 -6.10
CA PHE A 113 -22.87 -3.24 -6.42
C PHE A 113 -23.44 -3.92 -7.67
N ARG A 114 -22.62 -4.21 -8.68
CA ARG A 114 -23.05 -4.99 -9.86
C ARG A 114 -23.43 -6.41 -9.49
N ILE A 115 -22.67 -7.07 -8.61
CA ILE A 115 -23.01 -8.40 -8.08
C ILE A 115 -24.33 -8.36 -7.32
N LEU A 116 -24.55 -7.33 -6.48
CA LEU A 116 -25.81 -7.15 -5.76
C LEU A 116 -27.01 -6.88 -6.67
N ALA A 117 -26.79 -6.24 -7.81
CA ALA A 117 -27.83 -5.96 -8.80
C ALA A 117 -28.15 -7.16 -9.70
N ASP A 118 -27.30 -8.19 -9.71
CA ASP A 118 -27.51 -9.40 -10.50
C ASP A 118 -28.63 -10.25 -9.86
N PRO A 119 -29.74 -10.52 -10.58
CA PRO A 119 -30.84 -11.34 -10.07
C PRO A 119 -30.46 -12.80 -9.79
N ASP A 120 -29.37 -13.30 -10.39
CA ASP A 120 -28.88 -14.66 -10.18
C ASP A 120 -28.00 -14.79 -8.92
N SER A 121 -27.69 -13.66 -8.24
CA SER A 121 -26.93 -13.65 -7.00
C SER A 121 -27.67 -14.37 -5.86
N GLY A 122 -27.03 -15.43 -5.35
CA GLY A 122 -27.57 -16.20 -4.23
C GLY A 122 -27.62 -15.40 -2.92
N LYS A 123 -28.53 -15.75 -2.02
CA LYS A 123 -28.71 -15.07 -0.71
C LYS A 123 -27.43 -14.94 0.11
N ALA A 124 -26.55 -15.94 0.05
CA ALA A 124 -25.26 -15.90 0.75
C ALA A 124 -24.33 -14.83 0.17
N VAL A 125 -24.23 -14.75 -1.17
CA VAL A 125 -23.43 -13.73 -1.87
C VAL A 125 -23.93 -12.33 -1.52
N VAL A 126 -25.25 -12.12 -1.56
CA VAL A 126 -25.86 -10.82 -1.22
C VAL A 126 -25.53 -10.39 0.21
N ARG A 127 -25.55 -11.33 1.16
CA ARG A 127 -25.17 -11.05 2.55
C ARG A 127 -23.70 -10.63 2.67
N GLU A 128 -22.77 -11.44 2.14
CA GLU A 128 -21.32 -11.15 2.23
C GLU A 128 -20.95 -9.86 1.48
N ALA A 129 -21.55 -9.60 0.31
CA ALA A 129 -21.39 -8.37 -0.44
C ALA A 129 -21.83 -7.14 0.36
N SER A 130 -22.96 -7.24 1.07
CA SER A 130 -23.47 -6.16 1.92
C SER A 130 -22.54 -5.93 3.11
N GLU A 131 -22.09 -7.00 3.77
CA GLU A 131 -21.11 -6.92 4.87
C GLU A 131 -19.78 -6.28 4.43
N ALA A 132 -19.31 -6.60 3.22
CA ALA A 132 -18.09 -6.00 2.65
C ALA A 132 -18.23 -4.50 2.38
N LEU A 133 -19.39 -4.05 1.88
CA LEU A 133 -19.67 -2.63 1.67
C LEU A 133 -19.81 -1.87 2.99
N ASP A 134 -20.49 -2.45 3.98
CA ASP A 134 -20.70 -1.86 5.31
C ASP A 134 -19.37 -1.68 6.09
N ALA A 135 -18.37 -2.53 5.81
CA ALA A 135 -17.03 -2.41 6.40
C ALA A 135 -16.26 -1.18 5.90
N HIS A 136 -16.67 -0.57 4.78
CA HIS A 136 -16.06 0.64 4.19
C HIS A 136 -14.52 0.60 4.09
N SER A 137 -13.96 -0.58 3.80
CA SER A 137 -12.51 -0.75 3.66
C SER A 137 -12.14 -1.36 2.31
N PRO A 138 -11.05 -0.91 1.67
CA PRO A 138 -10.52 -1.54 0.46
C PRO A 138 -10.22 -3.03 0.67
N GLU A 139 -9.73 -3.38 1.85
CA GLU A 139 -9.38 -4.75 2.20
C GLU A 139 -10.61 -5.68 2.23
N ALA A 140 -11.74 -5.22 2.79
CA ALA A 140 -12.97 -5.99 2.79
C ALA A 140 -13.57 -6.14 1.39
N ALA A 141 -13.55 -5.05 0.59
CA ALA A 141 -14.03 -5.11 -0.78
C ALA A 141 -13.22 -6.09 -1.63
N ARG A 142 -11.88 -6.06 -1.50
CA ARG A 142 -10.98 -6.98 -2.19
C ARG A 142 -11.06 -8.42 -1.70
N ALA A 143 -11.36 -8.65 -0.43
CA ALA A 143 -11.52 -10.00 0.10
C ALA A 143 -12.79 -10.69 -0.43
N PHE A 144 -13.79 -9.92 -0.86
CA PHE A 144 -15.04 -10.43 -1.38
C PHE A 144 -15.00 -10.73 -2.89
N LEU A 145 -14.34 -9.89 -3.69
CA LEU A 145 -14.22 -10.01 -5.15
C LEU A 145 -13.26 -11.13 -5.58
#